data_AF-A0A7C2MQ85-F1
#
_entry.id   AF-A0A7C2MQ85-F1
#
_cell.length_a   1.000
_cell.length_b   1.000
_cell.length_c   1.000
_cell.angle_alpha   90.00
_cell.angle_beta   90.00
_cell.angle_gamma   90.00
#
_symmetry.space_group_name_H-M   'P 1'
#
loop_
_entity.id
_entity.type
_entity.pdbx_description
1 polymer ?
#
loop_
_entity_poly.entity_id
_entity_poly.type
_entity_poly.pdbx_seq_one_letter_code
_entity_poly.pdbx_strand_id
1 'polypeptide(L)'
;MGGVLRREEMDIVLNPYDRKTIEAADYMRRRVGGKLIALSMGPHPKIIPIMNDLFEAEVSGIDEAYILSDKRMAGSDTWATSYTLSKGIVKILSIHREAIEALAKAIEAGEGFDRIEALAADLYRKNLLPNRIYSDKPSVRETIVNMLLEGRISRENAVEILRDEASRIYRDFMMFCGMKTSDGETGNVGPQVAEALSQELGMEIPHVSFVLDFEYIGDRRVIIARRKLINMIQTVETDIPAVLTIHADYSAPPVPLAGRRDYLLNSYRGKNRDSRIFSADDIKADPRYIGLAGSPTVVGPGVDIGRPYARKIVGLSIIAARDIDKIAYGDKVFGPFRRGDLLDSLPEDLKRQMLSRGEAKVFDYDDLAEEIIKALQS
;
A
#
# COMPACT_ATOMS: atom_id res chain seq x y z
N MET A 1 -3.98 -1.29 -36.99
CA MET A 1 -4.75 -0.72 -35.86
C MET A 1 -3.94 -0.96 -34.60
N GLY A 2 -3.38 0.09 -34.00
CA GLY A 2 -2.46 -0.04 -32.87
C GLY A 2 -3.15 -0.63 -31.65
N GLY A 3 -2.52 -1.64 -31.04
CA GLY A 3 -2.93 -2.26 -29.78
C GLY A 3 -2.73 -1.32 -28.59
N VAL A 4 -3.42 -0.17 -28.60
CA VAL A 4 -3.56 0.67 -27.42
C VAL A 4 -4.63 -0.02 -26.57
N LEU A 5 -4.20 -0.68 -25.48
CA LEU A 5 -5.11 -1.24 -24.49
C LEU A 5 -6.11 -0.15 -24.08
N ARG A 6 -7.42 -0.41 -24.23
CA ARG A 6 -8.47 0.53 -23.81
C ARG A 6 -8.57 0.55 -22.29
N ARG A 7 -7.63 1.23 -21.63
CA ARG A 7 -7.55 1.36 -20.17
C ARG A 7 -8.80 2.02 -19.57
N GLU A 8 -9.56 2.76 -20.38
CA GLU A 8 -10.84 3.35 -19.97
C GLU A 8 -11.93 2.31 -19.67
N GLU A 9 -11.88 1.13 -20.30
CA GLU A 9 -12.85 0.05 -20.15
C GLU A 9 -12.46 -0.98 -19.06
N MET A 10 -11.26 -0.89 -18.48
CA MET A 10 -10.82 -1.79 -17.41
C MET A 10 -11.27 -1.31 -16.04
N ASP A 11 -11.68 -2.26 -15.20
CA ASP A 11 -11.92 -2.04 -13.78
C ASP A 11 -10.60 -1.76 -13.06
N ILE A 12 -10.57 -0.71 -12.25
CA ILE A 12 -9.44 -0.44 -11.36
C ILE A 12 -9.66 -1.26 -10.09
N VAL A 13 -8.63 -2.00 -9.70
CA VAL A 13 -8.61 -2.78 -8.46
C VAL A 13 -7.47 -2.33 -7.57
N LEU A 14 -7.60 -2.57 -6.27
CA LEU A 14 -6.50 -2.35 -5.34
C LEU A 14 -5.31 -3.23 -5.72
N ASN A 15 -4.14 -2.63 -5.86
CA ASN A 15 -2.90 -3.36 -6.12
C ASN A 15 -2.66 -4.37 -4.98
N PRO A 16 -2.40 -5.67 -5.28
CA PRO A 16 -2.21 -6.68 -4.25
C PRO A 16 -1.07 -6.36 -3.26
N TYR A 17 -0.02 -5.68 -3.72
CA TYR A 17 1.09 -5.27 -2.87
C TYR A 17 0.71 -4.14 -1.91
N ASP A 18 -0.24 -3.27 -2.29
CA ASP A 18 -0.70 -2.17 -1.42
C ASP A 18 -1.59 -2.68 -0.27
N ARG A 19 -2.19 -3.88 -0.40
CA ARG A 19 -2.86 -4.54 0.72
C ARG A 19 -1.90 -4.81 1.89
N LYS A 20 -0.66 -5.23 1.58
CA LYS A 20 0.39 -5.45 2.58
C LYS A 20 0.89 -4.15 3.18
N THR A 21 0.89 -3.09 2.39
CA THR A 21 1.21 -1.73 2.83
C THR A 21 0.23 -1.23 3.90
N ILE A 22 -1.07 -1.50 3.72
CA ILE A 22 -2.09 -1.14 4.70
C ILE A 22 -1.90 -1.92 6.02
N GLU A 23 -1.54 -3.21 5.94
CA GLU A 23 -1.20 -4.03 7.11
C GLU A 23 -0.01 -3.46 7.89
N ALA A 24 1.04 -3.04 7.17
CA ALA A 24 2.23 -2.41 7.75
C ALA A 24 1.94 -1.07 8.43
N ALA A 25 1.13 -0.22 7.79
CA ALA A 25 0.73 1.05 8.34
C ALA A 25 -0.13 0.86 9.60
N ASP A 26 -1.08 -0.08 9.55
CA ASP A 26 -1.92 -0.44 10.70
C ASP A 26 -1.14 -0.99 11.89
N TYR A 27 -0.10 -1.80 11.64
CA TYR A 27 0.83 -2.23 12.68
C TYR A 27 1.48 -1.03 13.38
N MET A 28 1.95 -0.02 12.64
CA MET A 28 2.48 1.19 13.27
C MET A 28 1.42 1.94 14.06
N ARG A 29 0.23 2.14 13.47
CA ARG A 29 -0.85 2.83 14.18
C ARG A 29 -1.18 2.12 15.50
N ARG A 30 -1.23 0.79 15.52
CA ARG A 30 -1.47 0.02 16.76
C ARG A 30 -0.34 0.15 17.79
N ARG A 31 0.91 0.38 17.36
CA ARG A 31 2.07 0.60 18.25
C ARG A 31 2.07 1.97 18.91
N VAL A 32 1.79 3.04 18.15
CA VAL A 32 2.03 4.43 18.63
C VAL A 32 0.81 5.34 18.58
N GLY A 33 -0.31 4.87 18.03
CA GLY A 33 -1.46 5.70 17.68
C GLY A 33 -1.25 6.46 16.38
N GLY A 34 -1.79 7.67 16.28
CA GLY A 34 -1.75 8.47 15.07
C GLY A 34 -2.95 8.19 14.16
N LYS A 35 -2.72 8.29 12.85
CA LYS A 35 -3.76 8.12 11.84
C LYS A 35 -3.21 7.49 10.58
N LEU A 36 -4.06 6.74 9.89
CA LEU A 36 -3.76 6.20 8.56
C LEU A 36 -4.43 7.05 7.50
N ILE A 37 -3.64 7.55 6.56
CA ILE A 37 -4.12 8.34 5.43
C ILE A 37 -3.80 7.55 4.15
N ALA A 38 -4.83 7.21 3.38
CA ALA A 38 -4.65 6.68 2.04
C ALA A 38 -4.52 7.83 1.04
N LEU A 39 -3.55 7.73 0.14
CA LEU A 39 -3.35 8.65 -0.97
C LEU A 39 -3.24 7.86 -2.26
N SER A 40 -4.00 8.24 -3.29
CA SER A 40 -3.87 7.66 -4.63
C SER A 40 -3.96 8.73 -5.70
N MET A 41 -3.42 8.44 -6.88
CA MET A 41 -3.46 9.31 -8.04
C MET A 41 -4.19 8.60 -9.18
N GLY A 42 -5.16 9.27 -9.79
CA GLY A 42 -5.87 8.77 -10.97
C GLY A 42 -7.32 9.28 -11.07
N PRO A 43 -8.15 8.66 -11.92
CA PRO A 43 -9.52 9.10 -12.12
C PRO A 43 -10.37 8.84 -10.87
N HIS A 44 -10.73 9.91 -10.15
CA HIS A 44 -11.45 9.82 -8.88
C HIS A 44 -12.76 9.02 -8.93
N PRO A 45 -13.58 9.01 -10.01
CA PRO A 45 -14.81 8.22 -10.01
C PRO A 45 -14.56 6.71 -9.86
N LYS A 46 -13.39 6.23 -10.32
CA LYS A 46 -12.98 4.82 -10.20
C LYS A 46 -12.21 4.52 -8.91
N ILE A 47 -11.55 5.53 -8.32
CA ILE A 47 -10.76 5.37 -7.08
C ILE A 47 -11.63 5.48 -5.82
N ILE A 48 -12.68 6.31 -5.84
CA ILE A 48 -13.56 6.53 -4.68
C ILE A 48 -14.14 5.21 -4.12
N PRO A 49 -14.68 4.28 -4.94
CA PRO A 49 -15.19 3.02 -4.41
C PRO A 49 -14.11 2.21 -3.67
N ILE A 50 -12.90 2.15 -4.23
CA ILE A 50 -11.77 1.44 -3.62
C ILE A 50 -11.40 2.09 -2.29
N MET A 51 -11.33 3.42 -2.22
CA MET A 51 -11.03 4.16 -0.98
C MET A 51 -12.10 3.95 0.09
N ASN A 52 -13.38 3.91 -0.33
CA ASN A 52 -14.49 3.65 0.58
C ASN A 52 -14.36 2.27 1.24
N ASP A 53 -14.02 1.24 0.46
CA ASP A 53 -13.78 -0.11 0.98
C ASP A 53 -12.61 -0.15 1.98
N LEU A 54 -11.61 0.73 1.83
CA LEU A 54 -10.47 0.80 2.76
C LEU A 54 -10.83 1.32 4.15
N PHE A 55 -11.93 2.09 4.31
CA PHE A 55 -12.39 2.50 5.64
C PHE A 55 -12.93 1.31 6.46
N GLU A 56 -13.39 0.27 5.77
CA GLU A 56 -13.97 -0.97 6.34
C GLU A 56 -13.08 -2.20 6.13
N ALA A 57 -11.81 -2.01 5.76
CA ALA A 57 -10.88 -3.11 5.50
C ALA A 57 -10.75 -4.06 6.72
N GLU A 58 -10.28 -5.29 6.49
CA GLU A 58 -10.13 -6.32 7.56
C GLU A 58 -9.14 -5.92 8.68
N VAL A 59 -8.25 -4.96 8.42
CA VAL A 59 -7.41 -4.29 9.44
C VAL A 59 -8.20 -3.15 10.11
N SER A 60 -7.64 -2.31 11.00
CA SER A 60 -8.47 -1.27 11.65
C SER A 60 -8.93 -0.09 10.75
N GLY A 61 -8.91 -0.26 9.42
CA GLY A 61 -9.37 0.69 8.41
C GLY A 61 -8.51 1.95 8.27
N ILE A 62 -8.63 2.68 7.16
CA ILE A 62 -8.00 4.01 7.03
C ILE A 62 -8.80 5.07 7.82
N ASP A 63 -8.16 6.18 8.18
CA ASP A 63 -8.80 7.32 8.87
C ASP A 63 -9.17 8.45 7.91
N GLU A 64 -8.44 8.63 6.81
CA GLU A 64 -8.73 9.59 5.75
C GLU A 64 -8.30 9.05 4.37
N ALA A 65 -8.95 9.54 3.31
CA ALA A 65 -8.60 9.25 1.94
C ALA A 65 -8.44 10.55 1.13
N TYR A 66 -7.34 10.63 0.37
CA TYR A 66 -7.06 11.69 -0.58
C TYR A 66 -6.83 11.12 -1.97
N ILE A 67 -7.33 11.81 -2.98
CA ILE A 67 -7.23 11.41 -4.38
C ILE A 67 -6.69 12.58 -5.18
N LEU A 68 -5.53 12.41 -5.81
CA LEU A 68 -4.99 13.36 -6.79
C LEU A 68 -5.61 13.06 -8.15
N SER A 69 -6.44 13.97 -8.65
CA SER A 69 -7.23 13.73 -9.85
C SER A 69 -7.31 14.98 -10.73
N ASP A 70 -6.51 14.99 -11.79
CA ASP A 70 -6.50 16.05 -12.80
C ASP A 70 -6.08 15.46 -14.15
N LYS A 71 -6.67 15.95 -15.26
CA LYS A 71 -6.29 15.51 -16.61
C LYS A 71 -4.81 15.82 -16.92
N ARG A 72 -4.25 16.87 -16.32
CA ARG A 72 -2.84 17.24 -16.43
C ARG A 72 -1.89 16.17 -15.86
N MET A 73 -2.37 15.30 -14.98
CA MET A 73 -1.58 14.21 -14.38
C MET A 73 -1.62 12.92 -15.22
N ALA A 74 -2.41 12.89 -16.30
CA ALA A 74 -2.56 11.70 -17.13
C ALA A 74 -1.29 11.37 -17.91
N GLY A 75 -1.05 10.07 -18.12
CA GLY A 75 0.13 9.59 -18.86
C GLY A 75 1.45 9.78 -18.11
N SER A 76 1.40 10.00 -16.79
CA SER A 76 2.60 10.09 -15.94
C SER A 76 3.40 8.79 -15.97
N ASP A 77 4.71 8.89 -16.15
CA ASP A 77 5.65 7.83 -15.80
C ASP A 77 5.92 7.79 -14.28
N THR A 78 6.90 7.01 -13.83
CA THR A 78 7.17 6.86 -12.40
C THR A 78 7.67 8.14 -11.75
N TRP A 79 8.47 8.96 -12.45
CA TRP A 79 9.02 10.19 -11.86
C TRP A 79 7.93 11.28 -11.78
N ALA A 80 7.18 11.50 -12.86
CA ALA A 80 6.05 12.43 -12.85
C ALA A 80 4.99 12.04 -11.81
N THR A 81 4.71 10.74 -11.65
CA THR A 81 3.84 10.23 -10.59
C THR A 81 4.41 10.54 -9.21
N SER A 82 5.70 10.30 -9.00
CA SER A 82 6.35 10.49 -7.70
C SER A 82 6.38 11.95 -7.26
N TYR A 83 6.69 12.86 -8.19
CA TYR A 83 6.60 14.31 -7.97
C TYR A 83 5.16 14.75 -7.64
N THR A 84 4.16 14.22 -8.36
CA THR A 84 2.76 14.56 -8.09
C THR A 84 2.33 14.09 -6.70
N LEU A 85 2.72 12.87 -6.31
CA LEU A 85 2.45 12.33 -4.98
C LEU A 85 3.14 13.14 -3.87
N SER A 86 4.41 13.54 -4.06
CA SER A 86 5.13 14.34 -3.06
C SER A 86 4.44 15.68 -2.79
N LYS A 87 3.98 16.37 -3.84
CA LYS A 87 3.15 17.59 -3.72
C LYS A 87 1.85 17.34 -2.95
N GLY A 88 1.17 16.24 -3.24
CA GLY A 88 -0.04 15.82 -2.51
C GLY A 88 0.23 15.59 -1.02
N ILE A 89 1.33 14.93 -0.69
CA ILE A 89 1.72 14.65 0.71
C ILE A 89 2.03 15.94 1.45
N VAL A 90 2.83 16.83 0.87
CA VAL A 90 3.13 18.15 1.46
C VAL A 90 1.85 18.94 1.69
N LYS A 91 0.89 18.90 0.75
CA LYS A 91 -0.42 19.53 0.93
C LYS A 91 -1.18 18.94 2.12
N ILE A 92 -1.22 17.62 2.26
CA ILE A 92 -1.87 16.94 3.41
C ILE A 92 -1.22 17.36 4.73
N LEU A 93 0.12 17.32 4.82
CA LEU A 93 0.87 17.75 6.00
C LEU A 93 0.58 19.22 6.35
N SER A 94 0.50 20.09 5.35
CA SER A 94 0.17 21.51 5.56
C SER A 94 -1.20 21.72 6.17
N ILE A 95 -2.23 21.00 5.68
CA ILE A 95 -3.61 21.09 6.21
C ILE A 95 -3.64 20.71 7.70
N HIS A 96 -2.92 19.66 8.07
CA HIS A 96 -2.86 19.21 9.46
C HIS A 96 -2.12 20.20 10.37
N ARG A 97 -0.98 20.73 9.92
CA ARG A 97 -0.24 21.75 10.66
C ARG A 97 -1.08 23.02 10.82
N GLU A 98 -1.67 23.53 9.75
CA GLU A 98 -2.46 24.75 9.73
C GLU A 98 -3.65 24.68 10.69
N ALA A 99 -4.27 23.50 10.84
CA ALA A 99 -5.35 23.29 11.80
C ALA A 99 -4.88 23.49 13.26
N ILE A 100 -3.72 22.94 13.62
CA ILE A 100 -3.16 23.10 14.97
C ILE A 100 -2.72 24.56 15.19
N GLU A 101 -2.11 25.18 14.18
CA GLU A 101 -1.71 26.59 14.25
C GLU A 101 -2.92 27.55 14.36
N ALA A 102 -4.03 27.24 13.70
CA ALA A 102 -5.25 28.03 13.82
C ALA A 102 -5.78 28.02 15.28
N LEU A 103 -5.77 26.85 15.92
CA LEU A 103 -6.15 26.73 17.33
C LEU A 103 -5.18 27.50 18.25
N ALA A 104 -3.87 27.39 18.00
CA ALA A 104 -2.85 28.14 18.75
C ALA A 104 -3.05 29.65 18.62
N LYS A 105 -3.29 30.15 17.40
CA LYS A 105 -3.55 31.57 17.13
C LYS A 105 -4.81 32.08 17.83
N ALA A 106 -5.89 31.30 17.85
CA ALA A 106 -7.11 31.67 18.58
C ALA A 106 -6.86 31.82 20.10
N ILE A 107 -6.06 30.91 20.68
CA ILE A 107 -5.69 30.99 22.10
C ILE A 107 -4.80 32.19 22.39
N GLU A 108 -3.79 32.44 21.55
CA GLU A 108 -2.85 33.58 21.64
C GLU A 108 -3.56 34.92 21.48
N ALA A 109 -4.56 35.00 20.60
CA ALA A 109 -5.39 36.20 20.40
C ALA A 109 -6.33 36.51 21.57
N GLY A 110 -6.36 35.67 22.62
CA GLY A 110 -7.21 35.90 23.78
C GLY A 110 -8.68 35.58 23.53
N GLU A 111 -9.02 34.73 22.55
CA GLU A 111 -10.42 34.39 22.27
C GLU A 111 -11.10 33.73 23.49
N GLY A 112 -12.41 33.92 23.60
CA GLY A 112 -13.22 33.32 24.65
C GLY A 112 -13.20 31.80 24.60
N PHE A 113 -13.29 31.16 25.77
CA PHE A 113 -13.17 29.71 25.90
C PHE A 113 -14.21 28.93 25.07
N ASP A 114 -15.46 29.41 25.00
CA ASP A 114 -16.50 28.80 24.17
C ASP A 114 -16.11 28.75 22.68
N ARG A 115 -15.42 29.78 22.17
CA ARG A 115 -14.94 29.82 20.78
C ARG A 115 -13.79 28.87 20.55
N ILE A 116 -12.84 28.81 21.49
CA ILE A 116 -11.70 27.90 21.43
C ILE A 116 -12.19 26.44 21.42
N GLU A 117 -13.12 26.10 22.30
CA GLU A 117 -13.70 24.76 22.36
C GLU A 117 -14.47 24.42 21.07
N ALA A 118 -15.30 25.35 20.56
CA ALA A 118 -16.03 25.14 19.32
C ALA A 118 -15.12 24.92 18.10
N LEU A 119 -14.03 25.69 18.00
CA LEU A 119 -13.01 25.51 16.97
C LEU A 119 -12.31 24.16 17.10
N ALA A 120 -11.88 23.79 18.31
CA ALA A 120 -11.24 22.51 18.57
C ALA A 120 -12.17 21.33 18.21
N ALA A 121 -13.45 21.41 18.58
CA ALA A 121 -14.45 20.39 18.26
C ALA A 121 -14.70 20.27 16.75
N ASP A 122 -14.76 21.38 16.02
CA ASP A 122 -14.89 21.38 14.55
C ASP A 122 -13.68 20.71 13.87
N LEU A 123 -12.47 21.15 14.22
CA LEU A 123 -11.23 20.59 13.67
C LEU A 123 -11.09 19.10 14.01
N TYR A 124 -11.45 18.70 15.24
CA TYR A 124 -11.46 17.31 15.68
C TYR A 124 -12.43 16.45 14.85
N ARG A 125 -13.66 16.92 14.60
CA ARG A 125 -14.65 16.23 13.74
C ARG A 125 -14.19 16.11 12.29
N LYS A 126 -13.38 17.05 11.80
CA LYS A 126 -12.74 17.02 10.48
C LYS A 126 -11.49 16.13 10.43
N ASN A 127 -11.20 15.37 11.49
CA ASN A 127 -10.03 14.51 11.67
C ASN A 127 -8.69 15.27 11.72
N LEU A 128 -8.69 16.57 12.01
CA LEU A 128 -7.49 17.40 11.96
C LEU A 128 -6.72 17.45 13.28
N LEU A 129 -7.35 17.07 14.40
CA LEU A 129 -6.72 17.07 15.72
C LEU A 129 -6.67 15.65 16.33
N PRO A 130 -5.55 15.23 16.95
CA PRO A 130 -5.45 14.01 17.74
C PRO A 130 -6.14 14.19 19.10
N ASN A 131 -6.47 13.07 19.76
CA ASN A 131 -7.14 13.10 21.06
C ASN A 131 -6.36 13.88 22.13
N ARG A 132 -5.01 13.92 22.05
CA ARG A 132 -4.17 14.67 22.98
C ARG A 132 -4.37 16.18 22.91
N ILE A 133 -4.77 16.72 21.75
CA ILE A 133 -5.07 18.15 21.60
C ILE A 133 -6.50 18.42 22.08
N TYR A 134 -7.45 17.67 21.54
CA TYR A 134 -8.87 17.76 21.89
C TYR A 134 -9.54 16.40 21.70
N SER A 135 -10.50 16.08 22.56
CA SER A 135 -11.30 14.85 22.47
C SER A 135 -12.63 15.06 23.18
N ASP A 136 -13.72 14.63 22.53
CA ASP A 136 -15.07 14.57 23.11
C ASP A 136 -15.31 13.29 23.93
N LYS A 137 -14.37 12.34 23.91
CA LYS A 137 -14.48 11.07 24.63
C LYS A 137 -14.37 11.26 26.14
N PRO A 138 -15.32 10.78 26.95
CA PRO A 138 -15.26 10.87 28.40
C PRO A 138 -14.02 10.23 29.04
N SER A 139 -13.43 9.23 28.36
CA SER A 139 -12.24 8.51 28.79
C SER A 139 -10.92 9.24 28.53
N VAL A 140 -10.92 10.33 27.74
CA VAL A 140 -9.71 11.11 27.41
C VAL A 140 -9.93 12.55 27.86
N ARG A 141 -9.63 12.81 29.14
CA ARG A 141 -9.83 14.15 29.73
C ARG A 141 -8.58 15.02 29.68
N GLU A 142 -7.40 14.41 29.72
CA GLU A 142 -6.11 15.12 29.76
C GLU A 142 -5.67 15.56 28.36
N THR A 143 -6.47 16.43 27.76
CA THR A 143 -6.19 17.07 26.47
C THR A 143 -5.68 18.49 26.70
N ILE A 144 -4.92 19.05 25.75
CA ILE A 144 -4.39 20.42 25.86
C ILE A 144 -5.54 21.42 26.04
N VAL A 145 -6.61 21.30 25.24
CA VAL A 145 -7.76 22.19 25.31
C VAL A 145 -8.47 22.06 26.66
N ASN A 146 -8.74 20.84 27.14
CA ASN A 146 -9.43 20.66 28.42
C ASN A 146 -8.60 21.20 29.59
N MET A 147 -7.28 20.95 29.60
CA MET A 147 -6.39 21.49 30.64
C MET A 147 -6.37 23.02 30.62
N LEU A 148 -6.45 23.65 29.44
CA LEU A 148 -6.57 25.11 29.33
C LEU A 148 -7.92 25.60 29.89
N LEU A 149 -9.03 24.96 29.51
CA LEU A 149 -10.38 25.32 29.96
C LEU A 149 -10.55 25.17 31.48
N GLU A 150 -9.92 24.15 32.07
CA GLU A 150 -9.91 23.89 33.52
C GLU A 150 -8.91 24.79 34.29
N GLY A 151 -8.13 25.64 33.60
CA GLY A 151 -7.12 26.50 34.21
C GLY A 151 -5.88 25.75 34.74
N ARG A 152 -5.64 24.52 34.29
CA ARG A 152 -4.48 23.71 34.68
C ARG A 152 -3.19 24.10 33.96
N ILE A 153 -3.31 24.74 32.80
CA ILE A 153 -2.19 25.33 32.03
C ILE A 153 -2.55 26.75 31.61
N SER A 154 -1.54 27.61 31.46
CA SER A 154 -1.73 28.97 30.95
C SER A 154 -1.93 28.99 29.44
N ARG A 155 -2.40 30.13 28.90
CA ARG A 155 -2.51 30.31 27.44
C ARG A 155 -1.15 30.23 26.76
N GLU A 156 -0.13 30.81 27.37
CA GLU A 156 1.25 30.79 26.86
C GLU A 156 1.76 29.35 26.76
N ASN A 157 1.57 28.55 27.82
CA ASN A 157 1.97 27.14 27.78
C ASN A 157 1.16 26.33 26.77
N ALA A 158 -0.16 26.55 26.66
CA ALA A 158 -0.98 25.87 25.66
C ALA A 158 -0.51 26.19 24.22
N VAL A 159 -0.22 27.46 23.93
CA VAL A 159 0.30 27.90 22.62
C VAL A 159 1.66 27.28 22.32
N GLU A 160 2.56 27.24 23.29
CA GLU A 160 3.88 26.61 23.14
C GLU A 160 3.76 25.11 22.79
N ILE A 161 2.94 24.36 23.54
CA ILE A 161 2.72 22.94 23.28
C ILE A 161 2.07 22.72 21.90
N LEU A 162 1.07 23.53 21.53
CA LEU A 162 0.42 23.41 20.22
C LEU A 162 1.37 23.71 19.07
N ARG A 163 2.27 24.70 19.22
CA ARG A 163 3.28 25.01 18.20
C ARG A 163 4.30 23.88 18.06
N ASP A 164 4.70 23.24 19.16
CA ASP A 164 5.52 22.04 19.07
C ASP A 164 4.78 20.91 18.35
N GLU A 165 3.54 20.59 18.73
CA GLU A 165 2.72 19.57 18.05
C GLU A 165 2.53 19.88 16.55
N ALA A 166 2.31 21.15 16.17
CA ALA A 166 2.23 21.58 14.78
C ALA A 166 3.53 21.32 14.01
N SER A 167 4.69 21.57 14.64
CA SER A 167 5.99 21.32 14.03
C SER A 167 6.30 19.82 13.85
N ARG A 168 5.74 18.97 14.73
CA ARG A 168 5.90 17.51 14.66
C ARG A 168 5.23 16.90 13.44
N ILE A 169 4.22 17.53 12.86
CA ILE A 169 3.55 17.02 11.64
C ILE A 169 4.54 16.75 10.50
N TYR A 170 5.55 17.61 10.31
CA TYR A 170 6.57 17.42 9.27
C TYR A 170 7.72 16.48 9.67
N ARG A 171 7.79 16.07 10.95
CA ARG A 171 8.87 15.24 11.50
C ARG A 171 8.41 13.83 11.87
N ASP A 172 7.12 13.66 12.17
CA ASP A 172 6.56 12.44 12.78
C ASP A 172 5.56 11.78 11.81
N PHE A 173 5.99 11.55 10.56
CA PHE A 173 5.22 10.80 9.58
C PHE A 173 6.04 9.66 8.98
N MET A 174 5.34 8.63 8.51
CA MET A 174 5.93 7.52 7.78
C MET A 174 5.09 7.25 6.55
N MET A 175 5.74 6.77 5.51
CA MET A 175 5.07 6.39 4.28
C MET A 175 5.32 4.93 3.97
N PHE A 176 4.26 4.28 3.54
CA PHE A 176 4.30 2.89 3.13
C PHE A 176 3.80 2.83 1.69
N CYS A 177 4.52 2.11 0.83
CA CYS A 177 4.10 1.82 -0.55
C CYS A 177 4.22 0.31 -0.82
N GLY A 178 3.50 -0.23 -1.79
CA GLY A 178 3.76 -1.58 -2.28
C GLY A 178 5.12 -1.66 -2.98
N MET A 179 5.76 -2.84 -3.00
CA MET A 179 7.06 -3.02 -3.66
C MET A 179 7.04 -2.75 -5.17
N LYS A 180 5.89 -2.93 -5.83
CA LYS A 180 5.62 -2.61 -7.23
C LYS A 180 4.12 -2.56 -7.47
N THR A 181 3.72 -2.16 -8.68
CA THR A 181 2.34 -2.31 -9.17
C THR A 181 2.24 -3.53 -10.07
N SER A 182 1.07 -4.15 -10.17
CA SER A 182 0.84 -5.33 -11.02
C SER A 182 0.76 -5.01 -12.52
N ASP A 183 0.57 -3.75 -12.89
CA ASP A 183 0.40 -3.31 -14.28
C ASP A 183 1.73 -2.88 -14.92
N GLY A 184 2.45 -1.97 -14.26
CA GLY A 184 3.72 -1.43 -14.74
C GLY A 184 4.96 -2.18 -14.23
N GLU A 185 4.83 -2.87 -13.10
CA GLU A 185 5.87 -3.68 -12.45
C GLU A 185 7.22 -2.99 -12.20
N THR A 186 7.31 -1.66 -12.32
CA THR A 186 8.59 -0.95 -12.27
C THR A 186 9.21 -0.91 -10.87
N GLY A 187 8.39 -0.81 -9.82
CA GLY A 187 8.85 -0.70 -8.43
C GLY A 187 9.56 0.63 -8.08
N ASN A 188 9.53 1.62 -8.96
CA ASN A 188 10.34 2.85 -8.81
C ASN A 188 9.65 3.97 -8.02
N VAL A 189 8.30 3.96 -7.92
CA VAL A 189 7.53 5.08 -7.36
C VAL A 189 7.89 5.33 -5.89
N GLY A 190 7.93 4.31 -5.03
CA GLY A 190 8.28 4.47 -3.61
C GLY A 190 9.62 5.19 -3.39
N PRO A 191 10.74 4.68 -3.94
CA PRO A 191 12.04 5.34 -3.85
C PRO A 191 12.04 6.77 -4.43
N GLN A 192 11.40 6.98 -5.58
CA GLN A 192 11.35 8.28 -6.24
C GLN A 192 10.50 9.30 -5.46
N VAL A 193 9.46 8.86 -4.75
CA VAL A 193 8.68 9.72 -3.85
C VAL A 193 9.51 10.18 -2.65
N ALA A 194 10.38 9.32 -2.11
CA ALA A 194 11.29 9.72 -1.03
C ALA A 194 12.25 10.83 -1.48
N GLU A 195 12.83 10.69 -2.68
CA GLU A 195 13.68 11.72 -3.27
C GLU A 195 12.89 13.02 -3.54
N ALA A 196 11.72 12.92 -4.17
CA ALA A 196 10.89 14.09 -4.46
C ALA A 196 10.44 14.82 -3.18
N LEU A 197 10.11 14.09 -2.11
CA LEU A 197 9.81 14.69 -0.81
C LEU A 197 11.01 15.35 -0.17
N SER A 198 12.20 14.77 -0.36
CA SER A 198 13.42 15.35 0.19
C SER A 198 13.68 16.73 -0.39
N GLN A 199 13.46 16.89 -1.70
CA GLN A 199 13.55 18.16 -2.40
C GLN A 199 12.45 19.14 -1.96
N GLU A 200 11.20 18.69 -1.85
CA GLU A 200 10.06 19.54 -1.48
C GLU A 200 10.13 20.05 -0.04
N LEU A 201 10.62 19.22 0.89
CA LEU A 201 10.71 19.55 2.31
C LEU A 201 12.07 20.16 2.69
N GLY A 202 13.07 20.11 1.81
CA GLY A 202 14.42 20.56 2.10
C GLY A 202 15.10 19.75 3.22
N MET A 203 14.69 18.50 3.42
CA MET A 203 15.23 17.58 4.41
C MET A 203 15.39 16.19 3.80
N GLU A 204 16.43 15.44 4.15
CA GLU A 204 16.59 14.08 3.64
C GLU A 204 15.50 13.16 4.19
N ILE A 205 14.74 12.51 3.30
CA ILE A 205 13.74 11.50 3.64
C ILE A 205 14.31 10.13 3.25
N PRO A 206 14.84 9.36 4.20
CA PRO A 206 15.39 8.06 3.91
C PRO A 206 14.33 7.08 3.37
N HIS A 207 14.80 6.13 2.58
CA HIS A 207 13.96 5.08 2.03
C HIS A 207 14.55 3.68 2.24
N VAL A 208 13.70 2.74 2.64
CA VAL A 208 14.04 1.32 2.75
C VAL A 208 13.15 0.49 1.84
N SER A 209 13.75 -0.17 0.85
CA SER A 209 13.03 -1.03 -0.07
C SER A 209 12.84 -2.46 0.43
N PHE A 210 11.79 -3.12 -0.08
CA PHE A 210 11.54 -4.56 0.06
C PHE A 210 11.50 -5.04 1.52
N VAL A 211 10.82 -4.29 2.38
CA VAL A 211 10.68 -4.57 3.81
C VAL A 211 9.80 -5.80 4.03
N LEU A 212 10.34 -6.78 4.78
CA LEU A 212 9.64 -7.99 5.24
C LEU A 212 8.93 -7.77 6.58
N ASP A 213 9.54 -6.98 7.46
CA ASP A 213 9.03 -6.56 8.75
C ASP A 213 9.91 -5.44 9.31
N PHE A 214 9.40 -4.74 10.32
CA PHE A 214 10.13 -3.66 10.97
C PHE A 214 9.65 -3.41 12.40
N GLU A 215 10.52 -2.80 13.19
CA GLU A 215 10.22 -2.32 14.55
C GLU A 215 10.49 -0.82 14.65
N TYR A 216 9.65 -0.13 15.42
CA TYR A 216 9.84 1.28 15.75
C TYR A 216 10.32 1.45 17.18
N ILE A 217 11.43 2.15 17.34
CA ILE A 217 12.06 2.51 18.60
C ILE A 217 11.73 3.97 18.88
N GLY A 218 10.68 4.20 19.69
CA GLY A 218 10.01 5.49 19.79
C GLY A 218 10.78 6.59 20.51
N ASP A 219 11.60 6.25 21.49
CA ASP A 219 12.50 7.16 22.21
C ASP A 219 13.62 7.70 21.30
N ARG A 220 14.10 6.86 20.37
CA ARG A 220 15.13 7.23 19.39
C ARG A 220 14.56 7.77 18.08
N ARG A 221 13.25 7.59 17.83
CA ARG A 221 12.58 7.91 16.55
C ARG A 221 13.20 7.18 15.35
N VAL A 222 13.47 5.89 15.56
CA VAL A 222 14.21 5.06 14.62
C VAL A 222 13.39 3.83 14.22
N ILE A 223 13.55 3.40 12.98
CA ILE A 223 13.02 2.16 12.43
C ILE A 223 14.17 1.19 12.21
N ILE A 224 14.01 -0.03 12.73
CA ILE A 224 14.85 -1.17 12.38
C ILE A 224 14.04 -2.06 11.43
N ALA A 225 14.42 -2.13 10.17
CA ALA A 225 13.70 -2.86 9.13
C ALA A 225 14.53 -4.03 8.59
N ARG A 226 13.89 -5.21 8.46
CA ARG A 226 14.44 -6.33 7.70
C ARG A 226 13.97 -6.24 6.26
N ARG A 227 14.89 -6.24 5.31
CA ARG A 227 14.58 -6.21 3.87
C ARG A 227 15.12 -7.42 3.13
N LYS A 228 14.40 -7.82 2.07
CA LYS A 228 14.79 -8.90 1.16
C LYS A 228 15.40 -8.32 -0.11
N LEU A 229 16.69 -8.57 -0.31
CA LEU A 229 17.37 -8.36 -1.59
C LEU A 229 17.52 -9.71 -2.29
N ILE A 230 17.96 -9.69 -3.55
CA ILE A 230 18.01 -10.88 -4.42
C ILE A 230 18.66 -12.09 -3.73
N ASN A 231 19.83 -11.90 -3.12
CA ASN A 231 20.62 -12.99 -2.54
C ASN A 231 20.85 -12.84 -1.02
N MET A 232 20.14 -11.94 -0.34
CA MET A 232 20.33 -11.75 1.10
C MET A 232 19.15 -11.06 1.78
N ILE A 233 19.01 -11.33 3.08
CA ILE A 233 18.21 -10.53 3.99
C ILE A 233 19.15 -9.60 4.75
N GLN A 234 18.82 -8.31 4.78
CA GLN A 234 19.58 -7.30 5.51
C GLN A 234 18.70 -6.66 6.57
N THR A 235 19.26 -6.36 7.72
CA THR A 235 18.65 -5.49 8.72
C THR A 235 19.29 -4.11 8.61
N VAL A 236 18.46 -3.08 8.47
CA VAL A 236 18.91 -1.69 8.36
C VAL A 236 18.21 -0.82 9.40
N GLU A 237 18.92 0.20 9.86
CA GLU A 237 18.40 1.23 10.78
C GLU A 237 18.19 2.53 10.00
N THR A 238 17.09 3.24 10.25
CA THR A 238 16.78 4.52 9.62
C THR A 238 15.93 5.42 10.52
N ASP A 239 16.09 6.74 10.42
CA ASP A 239 15.29 7.73 11.17
C ASP A 239 13.90 7.95 10.55
N ILE A 240 12.96 8.52 11.30
CA ILE A 240 11.70 9.07 10.75
C ILE A 240 11.79 10.61 10.59
N PRO A 241 11.20 11.19 9.53
CA PRO A 241 10.30 10.57 8.55
C PRO A 241 10.98 9.66 7.53
N ALA A 242 10.31 8.59 7.10
CA ALA A 242 10.87 7.61 6.15
C ALA A 242 9.82 7.04 5.19
N VAL A 243 10.29 6.57 4.03
CA VAL A 243 9.49 5.83 3.05
C VAL A 243 9.90 4.35 3.04
N LEU A 244 8.95 3.45 3.27
CA LEU A 244 9.17 2.01 3.25
C LEU A 244 8.39 1.40 2.09
N THR A 245 9.05 0.64 1.21
CA THR A 245 8.35 -0.23 0.26
C THR A 245 8.20 -1.63 0.82
N ILE A 246 6.95 -2.08 0.92
CA ILE A 246 6.57 -3.31 1.60
C ILE A 246 6.60 -4.47 0.61
N HIS A 247 7.38 -5.49 0.95
CA HIS A 247 7.51 -6.70 0.15
C HIS A 247 6.23 -7.55 0.23
N ALA A 248 5.96 -8.37 -0.79
CA ALA A 248 4.78 -9.25 -0.84
C ALA A 248 4.69 -10.22 0.34
N ASP A 249 5.85 -10.73 0.76
CA ASP A 249 6.03 -11.63 1.91
C ASP A 249 5.96 -10.90 3.27
N TYR A 250 5.52 -9.64 3.33
CA TYR A 250 5.44 -8.90 4.59
C TYR A 250 4.52 -9.58 5.59
N SER A 251 5.01 -9.64 6.83
CA SER A 251 4.29 -10.18 7.98
C SER A 251 4.48 -9.23 9.16
N ALA A 252 3.37 -8.70 9.68
CA ALA A 252 3.42 -7.79 10.81
C ALA A 252 3.93 -8.50 12.07
N PRO A 253 4.94 -7.94 12.78
CA PRO A 253 5.32 -8.45 14.09
C PRO A 253 4.15 -8.34 15.10
N PRO A 254 4.15 -9.13 16.18
CA PRO A 254 3.19 -8.97 17.26
C PRO A 254 3.21 -7.54 17.82
N VAL A 255 2.02 -6.99 18.11
CA VAL A 255 1.90 -5.70 18.80
C VAL A 255 1.88 -5.96 20.30
N PRO A 256 2.82 -5.43 21.09
CA PRO A 256 2.81 -5.57 22.54
C PRO A 256 1.60 -4.84 23.15
N LEU A 257 1.07 -5.37 24.25
CA LEU A 257 -0.09 -4.79 24.96
C LEU A 257 0.24 -3.47 25.69
N ALA A 258 1.52 -3.16 25.89
CA ALA A 258 2.00 -1.93 26.51
C ALA A 258 1.82 -0.72 25.58
N GLY A 259 1.56 0.47 26.12
CA GLY A 259 1.42 1.71 25.34
C GLY A 259 0.00 2.09 24.91
N ARG A 260 -1.04 1.41 25.45
CA ARG A 260 -2.46 1.69 25.13
C ARG A 260 -2.87 3.15 25.37
N ARG A 261 -2.23 3.82 26.34
CA ARG A 261 -2.48 5.23 26.65
C ARG A 261 -1.95 6.15 25.55
N ASP A 262 -0.70 5.97 25.10
CA ASP A 262 -0.11 6.76 24.02
C ASP A 262 -0.83 6.52 22.71
N TYR A 263 -1.17 5.26 22.42
CA TYR A 263 -2.05 4.91 21.32
C TYR A 263 -3.34 5.74 21.35
N LEU A 264 -4.03 5.74 22.49
CA LEU A 264 -5.31 6.44 22.64
C LEU A 264 -5.15 7.96 22.50
N LEU A 265 -4.11 8.54 23.09
CA LEU A 265 -3.86 9.99 23.03
C LEU A 265 -3.48 10.46 21.63
N ASN A 266 -2.65 9.70 20.92
CA ASN A 266 -2.19 10.06 19.57
C ASN A 266 -3.24 9.74 18.49
N SER A 267 -4.25 8.93 18.80
CA SER A 267 -5.27 8.52 17.84
C SER A 267 -6.15 9.69 17.36
N TYR A 268 -6.42 9.71 16.06
CA TYR A 268 -7.41 10.62 15.48
C TYR A 268 -8.77 9.96 15.31
N ARG A 269 -8.85 8.65 15.01
CA ARG A 269 -10.05 7.84 14.70
C ARG A 269 -11.01 8.56 13.72
N GLY A 270 -10.91 8.21 12.43
CA GLY A 270 -11.61 8.82 11.30
C GLY A 270 -13.12 8.98 11.48
N LYS A 271 -13.55 10.18 11.88
CA LYS A 271 -14.96 10.60 12.03
C LYS A 271 -15.55 11.03 10.69
N ASN A 272 -14.78 11.77 9.90
CA ASN A 272 -15.12 12.07 8.51
C ASN A 272 -14.47 11.00 7.60
N ARG A 273 -15.25 10.38 6.72
CA ARG A 273 -14.80 9.32 5.81
C ARG A 273 -14.96 9.70 4.33
N ASP A 274 -15.17 10.98 4.06
CA ASP A 274 -15.30 11.48 2.71
C ASP A 274 -13.92 11.54 2.03
N SER A 275 -13.82 10.94 0.84
CA SER A 275 -12.62 11.04 0.02
C SER A 275 -12.43 12.47 -0.48
N ARG A 276 -11.29 13.09 -0.15
CA ARG A 276 -10.94 14.45 -0.57
C ARG A 276 -10.22 14.41 -1.92
N ILE A 277 -10.68 15.18 -2.90
CA ILE A 277 -10.08 15.22 -4.23
C ILE A 277 -9.24 16.49 -4.36
N PHE A 278 -8.00 16.35 -4.83
CA PHE A 278 -7.12 17.47 -5.16
C PHE A 278 -6.78 17.47 -6.64
N SER A 279 -6.93 18.65 -7.26
CA SER A 279 -6.43 18.99 -8.58
C SER A 279 -4.94 19.32 -8.54
N ALA A 280 -4.34 19.55 -9.72
CA ALA A 280 -2.94 20.00 -9.78
C ALA A 280 -2.75 21.38 -9.13
N ASP A 281 -3.78 22.24 -9.14
CA ASP A 281 -3.71 23.58 -8.56
C ASP A 281 -3.80 23.52 -7.03
N ASP A 282 -4.61 22.60 -6.47
CA ASP A 282 -4.75 22.42 -5.01
C ASP A 282 -3.43 22.03 -4.34
N ILE A 283 -2.63 21.20 -5.03
CA ILE A 283 -1.30 20.77 -4.59
C ILE A 283 -0.17 21.68 -5.08
N LYS A 284 -0.50 22.74 -5.83
CA LYS A 284 0.46 23.68 -6.44
C LYS A 284 1.54 22.96 -7.26
N ALA A 285 1.15 21.94 -8.01
CA ALA A 285 2.07 21.21 -8.88
C ALA A 285 2.42 22.06 -10.11
N ASP A 286 3.69 22.07 -10.49
CA ASP A 286 4.12 22.69 -11.74
C ASP A 286 3.69 21.79 -12.92
N PRO A 287 2.90 22.30 -13.88
CA PRO A 287 2.41 21.53 -15.02
C PRO A 287 3.52 20.87 -15.86
N ARG A 288 4.76 21.37 -15.79
CA ARG A 288 5.92 20.83 -16.52
C ARG A 288 6.50 19.56 -15.89
N TYR A 289 6.11 19.22 -14.67
CA TYR A 289 6.63 18.07 -13.92
C TYR A 289 5.56 17.00 -13.60
N ILE A 290 4.36 17.15 -14.14
CA ILE A 290 3.25 16.21 -13.99
C ILE A 290 2.79 15.67 -15.35
N GLY A 291 2.13 14.51 -15.31
CA GLY A 291 1.59 13.89 -16.52
C GLY A 291 2.66 13.55 -17.54
N LEU A 292 2.21 13.39 -18.78
CA LEU A 292 3.09 13.13 -19.92
C LEU A 292 4.14 14.24 -20.12
N ALA A 293 3.82 15.50 -19.80
CA ALA A 293 4.73 16.63 -19.96
C ALA A 293 5.95 16.53 -19.02
N GLY A 294 5.74 16.06 -17.79
CA GLY A 294 6.81 15.84 -16.82
C GLY A 294 7.46 14.46 -16.88
N SER A 295 7.04 13.60 -17.80
CA SER A 295 7.53 12.24 -17.90
C SER A 295 8.80 12.18 -18.75
N PRO A 296 9.98 11.88 -18.18
CA PRO A 296 11.19 11.64 -18.97
C PRO A 296 11.09 10.40 -19.87
N THR A 297 10.19 9.46 -19.55
CA THR A 297 9.96 8.26 -20.37
C THR A 297 8.59 8.27 -21.02
N VAL A 298 8.51 7.74 -22.25
CA VAL A 298 7.27 7.58 -23.00
C VAL A 298 7.19 6.16 -23.53
N VAL A 299 6.07 5.49 -23.27
CA VAL A 299 5.85 4.12 -23.75
C VAL A 299 5.66 4.16 -25.27
N GLY A 300 6.53 3.45 -25.99
CA GLY A 300 6.42 3.27 -27.43
C GLY A 300 5.19 2.44 -27.84
N PRO A 301 4.90 2.34 -29.15
CA PRO A 301 3.78 1.53 -29.62
C PRO A 301 3.98 0.06 -29.21
N GLY A 302 2.91 -0.56 -28.67
CA GLY A 302 2.90 -1.99 -28.39
C GLY A 302 3.11 -2.79 -29.68
N VAL A 303 4.09 -3.67 -29.68
CA VAL A 303 4.34 -4.60 -30.79
C VAL A 303 3.63 -5.90 -30.46
N ASP A 304 2.70 -6.32 -31.33
CA ASP A 304 2.13 -7.65 -31.26
C ASP A 304 3.21 -8.65 -31.67
N ILE A 305 3.80 -9.32 -30.67
CA ILE A 305 4.82 -10.35 -30.87
C ILE A 305 4.23 -11.68 -31.34
N GLY A 306 2.91 -11.73 -31.62
CA GLY A 306 2.19 -12.96 -31.89
C GLY A 306 2.14 -13.87 -30.66
N ARG A 307 1.46 -15.01 -30.80
CA ARG A 307 1.60 -16.07 -29.78
C ARG A 307 3.03 -16.62 -29.92
N PRO A 308 3.85 -16.64 -28.85
CA PRO A 308 5.09 -17.41 -28.91
C PRO A 308 4.74 -18.83 -29.33
N TYR A 309 5.52 -19.41 -30.25
CA TYR A 309 5.24 -20.73 -30.81
C TYR A 309 5.42 -21.81 -29.74
N ALA A 310 4.39 -22.01 -28.93
CA ALA A 310 4.30 -23.13 -28.00
C ALA A 310 3.68 -24.31 -28.76
N ARG A 311 4.51 -25.28 -29.15
CA ARG A 311 4.05 -26.53 -29.77
C ARG A 311 3.95 -27.60 -28.71
N LYS A 312 2.76 -28.16 -28.50
CA LYS A 312 2.59 -29.43 -27.78
C LYS A 312 3.17 -30.54 -28.67
N ILE A 313 4.21 -31.23 -28.20
CA ILE A 313 4.84 -32.31 -28.97
C ILE A 313 4.09 -33.61 -28.67
N VAL A 314 3.25 -34.04 -29.62
CA VAL A 314 2.58 -35.34 -29.60
C VAL A 314 3.62 -36.44 -29.76
N GLY A 315 3.45 -37.56 -29.04
CA GLY A 315 4.32 -38.73 -29.16
C GLY A 315 5.50 -38.80 -28.18
N LEU A 316 5.68 -37.81 -27.30
CA LEU A 316 6.77 -37.80 -26.30
C LEU A 316 6.29 -38.00 -24.87
N SER A 317 5.06 -37.61 -24.56
CA SER A 317 4.49 -37.74 -23.22
C SER A 317 3.88 -39.12 -23.03
N ILE A 318 4.12 -39.72 -21.87
CA ILE A 318 3.50 -40.98 -21.47
C ILE A 318 2.37 -40.63 -20.50
N ILE A 319 1.15 -41.04 -20.83
CA ILE A 319 -0.04 -40.80 -20.02
C ILE A 319 -0.62 -42.10 -19.47
N ALA A 320 -1.38 -42.01 -18.39
CA ALA A 320 -2.12 -43.13 -17.85
C ALA A 320 -3.27 -43.52 -18.81
N ALA A 321 -3.30 -44.77 -19.25
CA ALA A 321 -4.35 -45.28 -20.14
C ALA A 321 -5.67 -45.55 -19.40
N ARG A 322 -5.60 -45.66 -18.06
CA ARG A 322 -6.71 -45.91 -17.14
C ARG A 322 -6.44 -45.24 -15.80
N ASP A 323 -7.44 -45.25 -14.92
CA ASP A 323 -7.25 -44.83 -13.53
C ASP A 323 -6.35 -45.84 -12.79
N ILE A 324 -5.43 -45.31 -11.99
CA ILE A 324 -4.41 -46.04 -11.26
C ILE A 324 -4.35 -45.47 -9.84
N ASP A 325 -4.66 -46.30 -8.84
CA ASP A 325 -4.73 -45.83 -7.46
C ASP A 325 -3.35 -45.54 -6.85
N LYS A 326 -2.50 -46.54 -6.67
CA LYS A 326 -1.12 -46.36 -6.19
C LYS A 326 -0.23 -47.44 -6.77
N ILE A 327 0.98 -47.07 -7.16
CA ILE A 327 2.00 -48.00 -7.66
C ILE A 327 3.20 -47.96 -6.72
N ALA A 328 3.55 -49.10 -6.13
CA ALA A 328 4.81 -49.25 -5.41
C ALA A 328 5.92 -49.68 -6.39
N TYR A 329 7.06 -49.00 -6.33
CA TYR A 329 8.25 -49.35 -7.12
C TYR A 329 9.52 -49.04 -6.31
N GLY A 330 10.25 -50.10 -5.91
CA GLY A 330 11.27 -50.01 -4.89
C GLY A 330 10.67 -49.57 -3.54
N ASP A 331 11.30 -48.57 -2.90
CA ASP A 331 10.83 -48.01 -1.63
C ASP A 331 9.83 -46.85 -1.78
N LYS A 332 9.42 -46.53 -3.01
CA LYS A 332 8.55 -45.38 -3.32
C LYS A 332 7.17 -45.82 -3.78
N VAL A 333 6.17 -45.01 -3.44
CA VAL A 333 4.79 -45.17 -3.88
C VAL A 333 4.40 -43.95 -4.71
N PHE A 334 3.88 -44.18 -5.92
CA PHE A 334 3.46 -43.17 -6.88
C PHE A 334 1.94 -43.22 -7.08
N GLY A 335 1.33 -42.09 -7.48
CA GLY A 335 -0.11 -41.95 -7.72
C GLY A 335 -0.89 -41.37 -6.53
N PRO A 336 -2.22 -41.25 -6.65
CA PRO A 336 -3.05 -41.73 -7.75
C PRO A 336 -2.89 -40.96 -9.07
N PHE A 337 -3.15 -41.65 -10.18
CA PHE A 337 -3.22 -41.09 -11.52
C PHE A 337 -4.58 -41.42 -12.13
N ARG A 338 -5.24 -40.43 -12.72
CA ARG A 338 -6.45 -40.60 -13.52
C ARG A 338 -6.09 -40.85 -14.98
N ARG A 339 -7.01 -41.46 -15.74
CA ARG A 339 -6.86 -41.61 -17.18
C ARG A 339 -6.57 -40.24 -17.83
N GLY A 340 -5.48 -40.17 -18.58
CA GLY A 340 -5.00 -38.95 -19.23
C GLY A 340 -3.94 -38.17 -18.45
N ASP A 341 -3.69 -38.50 -17.18
CA ASP A 341 -2.64 -37.84 -16.39
C ASP A 341 -1.25 -38.17 -16.93
N LEU A 342 -0.35 -37.19 -16.88
CA LEU A 342 1.06 -37.35 -17.24
C LEU A 342 1.78 -38.23 -16.21
N LEU A 343 2.54 -39.20 -16.70
CA LEU A 343 3.32 -40.13 -15.88
C LEU A 343 4.81 -39.73 -15.80
N ASP A 344 5.15 -38.47 -16.12
CA ASP A 344 6.54 -38.00 -16.21
C ASP A 344 7.33 -38.16 -14.92
N SER A 345 6.65 -38.18 -13.77
CA SER A 345 7.26 -38.40 -12.44
C SER A 345 7.69 -39.85 -12.16
N LEU A 346 7.32 -40.81 -13.02
CA LEU A 346 7.66 -42.22 -12.83
C LEU A 346 9.06 -42.54 -13.40
N PRO A 347 9.82 -43.45 -12.75
CA PRO A 347 11.07 -43.97 -13.31
C PRO A 347 10.88 -44.58 -14.70
N GLU A 348 11.87 -44.44 -15.59
CA GLU A 348 11.78 -44.92 -16.99
C GLU A 348 11.48 -46.41 -17.11
N ASP A 349 12.10 -47.24 -16.27
CA ASP A 349 11.86 -48.69 -16.28
C ASP A 349 10.42 -49.03 -15.90
N LEU A 350 9.85 -48.28 -14.95
CA LEU A 350 8.45 -48.42 -14.55
C LEU A 350 7.52 -47.98 -15.68
N LYS A 351 7.81 -46.85 -16.34
CA LYS A 351 7.04 -46.39 -17.50
C LYS A 351 7.05 -47.43 -18.63
N ARG A 352 8.19 -48.06 -18.91
CA ARG A 352 8.30 -49.15 -19.91
C ARG A 352 7.47 -50.38 -19.53
N GLN A 353 7.48 -50.78 -18.26
CA GLN A 353 6.64 -51.88 -17.76
C GLN A 353 5.15 -51.55 -17.86
N MET A 354 4.77 -50.31 -17.56
CA MET A 354 3.37 -49.88 -17.66
C MET A 354 2.90 -49.79 -19.12
N LEU A 355 3.77 -49.34 -20.04
CA LEU A 355 3.51 -49.36 -21.47
C LEU A 355 3.30 -50.79 -21.99
N SER A 356 4.13 -51.75 -21.56
CA SER A 356 3.98 -53.16 -22.01
C SER A 356 2.74 -53.84 -21.44
N ARG A 357 2.27 -53.40 -20.27
CA ARG A 357 1.01 -53.87 -19.65
C ARG A 357 -0.24 -53.14 -20.15
N GLY A 358 -0.08 -52.12 -21.00
CA GLY A 358 -1.19 -51.29 -21.47
C GLY A 358 -1.80 -50.39 -20.38
N GLU A 359 -1.09 -50.18 -19.27
CA GLU A 359 -1.52 -49.29 -18.17
C GLU A 359 -1.16 -47.84 -18.44
N ALA A 360 -0.12 -47.64 -19.24
CA ALA A 360 0.27 -46.37 -19.80
C ALA A 360 0.21 -46.43 -21.33
N LYS A 361 0.05 -45.28 -21.97
CA LYS A 361 0.19 -45.14 -23.41
C LYS A 361 0.95 -43.86 -23.77
N VAL A 362 1.47 -43.81 -24.98
CA VAL A 362 2.03 -42.57 -25.53
C VAL A 362 0.88 -41.66 -25.90
N PHE A 363 0.94 -40.41 -25.47
CA PHE A 363 -0.03 -39.38 -25.86
C PHE A 363 0.07 -39.14 -27.36
N ASP A 364 -1.00 -39.46 -28.08
CA ASP A 364 -1.05 -39.46 -29.54
C ASP A 364 -1.97 -38.35 -30.09
N TYR A 365 -2.21 -38.38 -31.40
CA TYR A 365 -3.03 -37.38 -32.07
C TYR A 365 -4.52 -37.52 -31.74
N ASP A 366 -4.98 -38.74 -31.44
CA ASP A 366 -6.37 -38.99 -31.08
C ASP A 366 -6.64 -38.43 -29.67
N ASP A 367 -5.69 -38.60 -28.74
CA ASP A 367 -5.74 -37.97 -27.42
C ASP A 367 -5.79 -36.44 -27.49
N LEU A 368 -4.96 -35.86 -28.37
CA LEU A 368 -4.95 -34.42 -28.58
C LEU A 368 -6.28 -33.93 -29.15
N ALA A 369 -6.86 -34.67 -30.10
CA ALA A 369 -8.14 -34.33 -30.69
C ALA A 369 -9.27 -34.38 -29.64
N GLU A 370 -9.30 -35.43 -28.80
CA GLU A 370 -10.26 -35.53 -27.70
C GLU A 370 -10.14 -34.37 -26.69
N GLU A 371 -8.91 -34.00 -26.30
CA GLU A 371 -8.66 -32.90 -25.38
C GLU A 371 -9.14 -31.55 -25.95
N ILE A 372 -8.86 -31.29 -27.23
CA ILE A 372 -9.31 -30.07 -27.91
C ILE A 372 -10.84 -30.04 -28.01
N ILE A 373 -11.47 -31.15 -28.41
CA ILE A 373 -12.93 -31.23 -28.52
C ILE A 373 -13.58 -30.98 -27.16
N LYS A 374 -13.04 -31.58 -26.09
CA LYS A 374 -13.53 -31.39 -24.72
C LYS A 374 -13.40 -29.94 -24.25
N ALA A 375 -12.27 -29.29 -24.53
CA ALA A 375 -12.04 -27.88 -24.19
C ALA A 375 -12.94 -26.91 -24.96
N LEU A 376 -13.40 -27.27 -26.16
CA LEU A 376 -14.37 -26.49 -26.93
C LEU A 376 -15.81 -26.67 -26.45
N GLN A 377 -16.10 -27.75 -25.71
CA GLN A 377 -17.43 -28.07 -25.17
C GLN A 377 -17.62 -27.58 -23.72
N SER A 378 -16.52 -27.27 -23.01
CA SER A 378 -16.50 -26.63 -21.69
C SER A 378 -16.46 -25.12 -21.80
#